data_AF-B8F1Y8-F1
#
_entry.id   AF-B8F1Y8-F1
#
_cell.length_a   1.000
_cell.length_b   1.000
_cell.length_c   1.000
_cell.angle_alpha   90.00
_cell.angle_beta   90.00
_cell.angle_gamma   90.00
#
_symmetry.space_group_name_H-M   'P 1'
#
loop_
_entity.id
_entity.type
_entity.pdbx_description
1 polymer ?
#
loop_
_entity_poly.entity_id
_entity_poly.type
_entity_poly.pdbx_seq_one_letter_code
_entity_poly.pdbx_strand_id
1 'polypeptide(L)'
;MQEQVSEDTATISESLTKNDKELVTISSEEYEKLVSDAKKLPNMISREDFEKRLAEAESNFIKARKQAERQAEANAFKDSKVLTNLEKACEQYEITPPFANALSVKDAKLAFLDAMKKKYNINFRIDEEGDLDAQIDNISLLVQELTAFKQMVNARNRFAGQVINNTLAQRYKNELYASRRM
;
A
#
# COMPACT_ATOMS: atom_id res chain seq x y z
N MET A 1 45.19 -19.31 36.80
CA MET A 1 46.15 -19.35 35.67
C MET A 1 46.20 -20.80 35.23
N GLN A 2 45.83 -21.22 34.03
CA GLN A 2 45.84 -20.55 32.73
C GLN A 2 44.93 -21.38 31.79
N GLU A 3 44.14 -20.71 30.96
CA GLU A 3 43.48 -21.34 29.80
C GLU A 3 44.53 -21.87 28.82
N GLN A 4 44.19 -22.94 28.09
CA GLN A 4 44.49 -22.96 26.66
C GLN A 4 43.59 -23.95 25.91
N VAL A 5 42.66 -23.34 25.17
CA VAL A 5 42.03 -23.87 23.96
C VAL A 5 43.13 -24.08 22.92
N SER A 6 43.12 -25.21 22.21
CA SER A 6 43.82 -25.31 20.94
C SER A 6 42.88 -25.88 19.90
N GLU A 7 42.55 -25.02 18.94
CA GLU A 7 41.87 -25.29 17.69
C GLU A 7 42.74 -26.21 16.83
N ASP A 8 42.23 -27.38 16.45
CA ASP A 8 42.79 -28.10 15.32
C ASP A 8 42.21 -27.50 14.04
N THR A 9 42.91 -26.48 13.56
CA THR A 9 42.74 -25.86 12.25
C THR A 9 42.92 -26.93 11.16
N ALA A 10 41.81 -27.26 10.50
CA ALA A 10 41.80 -28.00 9.25
C ALA A 10 42.62 -27.22 8.20
N THR A 11 43.84 -27.68 7.94
CA THR A 11 44.68 -27.14 6.87
C THR A 11 44.25 -27.83 5.58
N ILE A 12 43.36 -27.19 4.82
CA ILE A 12 43.08 -27.56 3.44
C ILE A 12 44.30 -27.11 2.63
N SER A 13 45.25 -28.02 2.43
CA SER A 13 46.35 -27.81 1.49
C SER A 13 45.81 -27.91 0.07
N GLU A 14 45.51 -26.75 -0.48
CA GLU A 14 45.23 -26.50 -1.88
C GLU A 14 46.54 -26.67 -2.68
N SER A 15 46.72 -27.82 -3.32
CA SER A 15 47.70 -27.95 -4.40
C SER A 15 47.17 -28.89 -5.49
N LEU A 16 46.29 -28.35 -6.34
CA LEU A 16 45.98 -28.94 -7.62
C LEU A 16 47.12 -28.60 -8.59
N THR A 17 47.70 -29.62 -9.23
CA THR A 17 48.50 -29.64 -10.49
C THR A 17 49.88 -30.31 -10.40
N LYS A 18 49.90 -31.62 -10.07
CA LYS A 18 50.92 -32.53 -10.61
C LYS A 18 50.27 -33.85 -10.99
N ASN A 19 50.45 -34.27 -12.24
CA ASN A 19 50.13 -35.60 -12.73
C ASN A 19 51.15 -36.62 -12.18
N ASP A 20 51.24 -36.74 -10.86
CA ASP A 20 51.89 -37.87 -10.23
C ASP A 20 50.77 -38.81 -9.80
N LYS A 21 50.72 -40.01 -10.40
CA LYS A 21 49.92 -41.10 -9.85
C LYS A 21 50.61 -41.55 -8.56
N GLU A 22 50.52 -40.71 -7.53
CA GLU A 22 50.94 -41.04 -6.18
C GLU A 22 50.10 -42.22 -5.75
N LEU A 23 50.73 -43.39 -5.70
CA LEU A 23 50.06 -44.63 -5.34
C LEU A 23 49.82 -44.58 -3.83
N VAL A 24 48.71 -43.96 -3.44
CA VAL A 24 48.26 -43.90 -2.04
C VAL A 24 47.97 -45.34 -1.61
N THR A 25 48.85 -45.89 -0.77
CA THR A 25 48.70 -47.23 -0.20
C THR A 25 48.14 -47.09 1.20
N ILE A 26 46.92 -47.59 1.39
CA ILE A 26 46.26 -47.66 2.69
C ILE A 26 46.41 -49.06 3.27
N SER A 27 46.38 -49.16 4.60
CA SER A 27 46.41 -50.46 5.27
C SER A 27 45.12 -51.26 4.95
N SER A 28 45.20 -52.59 5.00
CA SER A 28 44.04 -53.46 4.72
C SER A 28 42.89 -53.23 5.70
N GLU A 29 43.21 -52.98 6.97
CA GLU A 29 42.21 -52.67 8.01
C GLU A 29 41.50 -51.33 7.74
N GLU A 30 42.24 -50.34 7.26
CA GLU A 30 41.68 -49.03 6.89
C GLU A 30 40.83 -49.11 5.62
N TYR A 31 41.22 -49.94 4.64
CA TYR A 31 40.40 -50.25 3.47
C TYR A 31 39.07 -50.93 3.87
N GLU A 32 39.12 -51.96 4.73
CA GLU A 32 37.91 -52.64 5.20
C GLU A 32 36.98 -51.72 5.99
N LYS A 33 37.56 -50.81 6.79
CA LYS A 33 36.81 -49.79 7.52
C LYS A 33 36.13 -48.81 6.56
N LEU A 34 36.84 -48.29 5.56
CA LEU A 34 36.27 -47.40 4.54
C LEU A 34 35.15 -48.08 3.73
N VAL A 35 35.34 -49.33 3.33
CA VAL A 35 34.30 -50.11 2.63
C VAL A 35 33.09 -50.35 3.53
N SER A 36 33.31 -50.61 4.82
CA SER A 36 32.22 -50.80 5.78
C SER A 36 31.46 -49.52 6.07
N ASP A 37 32.16 -48.39 6.18
CA ASP A 37 31.55 -47.08 6.41
C ASP A 37 30.82 -46.59 5.15
N ALA A 38 31.32 -46.90 3.95
CA ALA A 38 30.60 -46.66 2.69
C ALA A 38 29.27 -47.43 2.62
N LYS A 39 29.20 -48.64 3.17
CA LYS A 39 27.96 -49.43 3.29
C LYS A 39 26.99 -48.89 4.34
N LYS A 40 27.45 -48.06 5.27
CA LYS A 40 26.62 -47.36 6.28
C LYS A 40 26.13 -46.01 5.78
N LEU A 41 26.65 -45.51 4.64
CA LEU A 41 26.11 -44.32 4.03
C LEU A 41 24.66 -44.61 3.60
N PRO A 42 23.70 -43.73 3.92
CA PRO A 42 22.33 -43.86 3.45
C PRO A 42 22.35 -44.05 1.93
N ASN A 43 21.46 -44.90 1.40
CA ASN A 43 21.28 -45.06 -0.05
C ASN A 43 21.23 -43.67 -0.69
N MET A 44 22.31 -43.29 -1.36
CA MET A 44 22.39 -41.99 -2.01
C MET A 44 21.32 -41.97 -3.08
N ILE A 45 20.57 -40.87 -3.13
CA ILE A 45 19.53 -40.65 -4.13
C ILE A 45 20.19 -40.84 -5.51
N SER A 46 19.57 -41.60 -6.40
CA SER A 46 20.13 -41.79 -7.75
C SER A 46 20.28 -40.42 -8.43
N ARG A 47 21.22 -40.31 -9.36
CA ARG A 47 21.43 -39.07 -10.11
C ARG A 47 20.13 -38.63 -10.79
N GLU A 48 19.38 -39.59 -11.34
CA GLU A 48 18.09 -39.36 -11.98
C GLU A 48 17.04 -38.84 -10.99
N ASP A 49 16.97 -39.38 -9.78
CA ASP A 49 16.04 -38.91 -8.74
C ASP A 49 16.43 -37.52 -8.22
N PHE A 50 17.72 -37.21 -8.14
CA PHE A 50 18.20 -35.88 -7.78
C PHE A 50 17.84 -34.83 -8.85
N GLU A 51 18.13 -35.12 -10.12
CA GLU A 51 17.79 -34.25 -11.24
C GLU A 51 16.26 -34.03 -11.33
N LYS A 52 15.47 -35.09 -11.08
CA LYS A 52 14.00 -35.00 -11.02
C LYS A 52 13.52 -34.09 -9.88
N ARG A 53 14.07 -34.24 -8.68
CA ARG A 53 13.71 -33.39 -7.52
C ARG A 53 14.13 -31.94 -7.73
N LEU A 54 15.28 -31.70 -8.37
CA LEU A 54 15.76 -30.37 -8.71
C LEU A 54 14.82 -29.68 -9.71
N ALA A 55 14.45 -30.38 -10.80
CA ALA A 55 13.51 -29.87 -11.78
C ALA A 55 12.12 -29.59 -11.19
N GLU A 56 11.66 -30.42 -10.24
CA GLU A 56 10.41 -30.19 -9.52
C GLU A 56 10.48 -28.94 -8.61
N ALA A 57 11.58 -28.76 -7.87
CA ALA A 57 11.80 -27.58 -7.04
C ALA A 57 11.85 -26.30 -7.87
N GLU A 58 12.55 -26.30 -9.00
CA GLU A 58 12.61 -25.18 -9.95
C GLU A 58 11.22 -24.88 -10.53
N SER A 59 10.47 -25.91 -10.94
CA SER A 59 9.11 -25.75 -11.45
C SER A 59 8.19 -25.11 -10.40
N ASN A 60 8.28 -25.55 -9.15
CA ASN A 60 7.47 -25.02 -8.05
C ASN A 60 7.85 -23.56 -7.73
N PHE A 61 9.13 -23.23 -7.76
CA PHE A 61 9.60 -21.85 -7.60
C PHE A 61 9.05 -20.93 -8.69
N ILE A 62 9.11 -21.35 -9.96
CA ILE A 62 8.56 -20.58 -11.09
C ILE A 62 7.06 -20.38 -10.93
N LYS A 63 6.32 -21.43 -10.54
CA LYS A 63 4.86 -21.33 -10.31
C LYS A 63 4.54 -20.36 -9.18
N ALA A 64 5.25 -20.45 -8.05
CA ALA A 64 5.07 -19.55 -6.90
C ALA A 64 5.36 -18.09 -7.28
N ARG A 65 6.45 -17.85 -8.03
CA ARG A 65 6.79 -16.51 -8.53
C ARG A 65 5.71 -15.96 -9.45
N LYS A 66 5.25 -16.75 -10.41
CA LYS A 66 4.17 -16.35 -11.34
C LYS A 66 2.86 -16.06 -10.62
N GLN A 67 2.56 -16.79 -9.54
CA GLN A 67 1.39 -16.52 -8.71
C GLN A 67 1.55 -15.19 -7.94
N ALA A 68 2.73 -14.93 -7.37
CA ALA A 68 3.04 -13.67 -6.70
C ALA A 68 2.95 -12.47 -7.68
N GLU A 69 3.48 -12.61 -8.89
CA GLU A 69 3.38 -11.60 -9.96
C GLU A 69 1.92 -11.29 -10.29
N ARG A 70 1.09 -12.31 -10.55
CA ARG A 70 -0.35 -12.14 -10.81
C ARG A 70 -1.08 -11.47 -9.64
N GLN A 71 -0.71 -11.80 -8.41
CA GLN A 71 -1.31 -11.18 -7.23
C GLN A 71 -0.92 -9.70 -7.11
N ALA A 72 0.34 -9.37 -7.40
CA ALA A 72 0.82 -8.00 -7.43
C ALA A 72 0.11 -7.19 -8.52
N GLU A 73 -0.08 -7.75 -9.72
CA GLU A 73 -0.87 -7.13 -10.79
C GLU A 73 -2.33 -6.88 -10.37
N ALA A 74 -2.98 -7.86 -9.74
CA ALA A 74 -4.34 -7.71 -9.27
C ALA A 74 -4.48 -6.63 -8.18
N ASN A 75 -3.49 -6.52 -7.29
CA ASN A 75 -3.45 -5.47 -6.27
C ASN A 75 -3.22 -4.09 -6.92
N ALA A 76 -2.24 -3.97 -7.82
CA ALA A 76 -1.98 -2.73 -8.56
C ALA A 76 -3.21 -2.25 -9.36
N PHE A 77 -3.98 -3.18 -9.94
CA PHE A 77 -5.23 -2.84 -10.62
C PHE A 77 -6.29 -2.28 -9.65
N LYS A 78 -6.44 -2.89 -8.48
CA LYS A 78 -7.36 -2.39 -7.44
C LYS A 78 -6.93 -1.01 -6.96
N ASP A 79 -5.65 -0.81 -6.71
CA ASP A 79 -5.07 0.46 -6.27
C ASP A 79 -5.30 1.55 -7.33
N SER A 80 -5.05 1.22 -8.60
CA SER A 80 -5.31 2.13 -9.73
C SER A 80 -6.77 2.59 -9.76
N LYS A 81 -7.73 1.68 -9.56
CA LYS A 81 -9.16 2.03 -9.51
C LYS A 81 -9.48 2.99 -8.36
N VAL A 82 -8.90 2.78 -7.19
CA VAL A 82 -9.09 3.66 -6.02
C VAL A 82 -8.52 5.05 -6.30
N LEU A 83 -7.31 5.12 -6.88
CA LEU A 83 -6.69 6.39 -7.26
C LEU A 83 -7.53 7.17 -8.27
N THR A 84 -8.06 6.51 -9.31
CA THR A 84 -8.96 7.17 -10.27
C THR A 84 -10.23 7.70 -9.61
N ASN A 85 -10.79 6.99 -8.62
CA ASN A 85 -11.94 7.48 -7.87
C ASN A 85 -11.58 8.70 -7.02
N LEU A 86 -10.41 8.71 -6.38
CA LEU A 86 -9.90 9.85 -5.64
C LEU A 86 -9.67 11.06 -6.54
N GLU A 87 -9.12 10.88 -7.74
CA GLU A 87 -8.92 11.95 -8.73
C GLU A 87 -10.26 12.59 -9.13
N LYS A 88 -11.27 11.78 -9.44
CA LYS A 88 -12.62 12.27 -9.74
C LYS A 88 -13.25 13.02 -8.56
N ALA A 89 -13.04 12.52 -7.34
CA ALA A 89 -13.50 13.21 -6.14
C ALA A 89 -12.77 14.54 -5.94
N CYS A 90 -11.48 14.62 -6.26
CA CYS A 90 -10.73 15.88 -6.21
C CYS A 90 -11.30 16.93 -7.15
N GLU A 91 -11.70 16.53 -8.36
CA GLU A 91 -12.38 17.40 -9.31
C GLU A 91 -13.75 17.86 -8.76
N GLN A 92 -14.55 16.95 -8.22
CA GLN A 92 -15.87 17.25 -7.66
C GLN A 92 -15.81 18.24 -6.49
N TYR A 93 -14.82 18.10 -5.61
CA TYR A 93 -14.65 18.94 -4.43
C TYR A 93 -13.71 20.13 -4.67
N GLU A 94 -13.20 20.30 -5.89
CA GLU A 94 -12.24 21.34 -6.28
C GLU A 94 -11.05 21.44 -5.31
N ILE A 95 -10.46 20.29 -4.99
CA ILE A 95 -9.26 20.16 -4.17
C ILE A 95 -8.09 19.65 -5.00
N THR A 96 -6.88 19.94 -4.54
CA THR A 96 -5.66 19.50 -5.21
C THR A 96 -4.71 18.92 -4.16
N PRO A 97 -4.90 17.66 -3.78
CA PRO A 97 -4.00 16.99 -2.85
C PRO A 97 -2.61 16.84 -3.47
N PRO A 98 -1.52 16.94 -2.69
CA PRO A 98 -0.16 16.75 -3.18
C PRO A 98 0.16 15.26 -3.41
N PHE A 99 -0.55 14.61 -4.34
CA PHE A 99 -0.34 13.19 -4.66
C PHE A 99 1.07 12.88 -5.17
N ALA A 100 1.83 13.87 -5.63
CA ALA A 100 3.23 13.71 -6.03
C ALA A 100 4.12 13.13 -4.91
N ASN A 101 3.72 13.28 -3.65
CA ASN A 101 4.44 12.75 -2.49
C ASN A 101 3.86 11.43 -1.96
N ALA A 102 2.76 10.93 -2.54
CA ALA A 102 2.10 9.71 -2.08
C ALA A 102 2.83 8.48 -2.65
N LEU A 103 3.34 7.62 -1.76
CA LEU A 103 4.02 6.38 -2.14
C LEU A 103 3.07 5.17 -2.10
N SER A 104 1.88 5.35 -1.54
CA SER A 104 0.86 4.32 -1.40
C SER A 104 -0.56 4.89 -1.53
N VAL A 105 -1.53 4.01 -1.76
CA VAL A 105 -2.97 4.38 -1.72
C VAL A 105 -3.36 4.96 -0.36
N LYS A 106 -2.76 4.47 0.73
CA LYS A 106 -2.98 5.02 2.07
C LYS A 106 -2.58 6.49 2.13
N ASP A 107 -1.38 6.83 1.65
CA ASP A 107 -0.88 8.21 1.64
C ASP A 107 -1.76 9.12 0.77
N ALA A 108 -2.23 8.61 -0.37
CA ALA A 108 -3.17 9.35 -1.23
C ALA A 108 -4.49 9.65 -0.49
N LYS A 109 -5.05 8.68 0.23
CA LYS A 109 -6.27 8.88 1.05
C LYS A 109 -6.05 9.91 2.15
N LEU A 110 -4.92 9.84 2.86
CA LEU A 110 -4.58 10.82 3.90
C LEU A 110 -4.43 12.23 3.32
N ALA A 111 -3.69 12.37 2.21
CA ALA A 111 -3.53 13.64 1.51
C ALA A 111 -4.88 14.22 1.03
N PHE A 112 -5.80 13.36 0.57
CA PHE A 112 -7.16 13.76 0.20
C PHE A 112 -7.93 14.33 1.41
N LEU A 113 -7.91 13.61 2.55
CA LEU A 113 -8.57 14.05 3.77
C LEU A 113 -8.02 15.38 4.29
N ASP A 114 -6.70 15.55 4.27
CA ASP A 114 -6.05 16.82 4.64
C ASP A 114 -6.42 17.97 3.70
N ALA A 115 -6.50 17.71 2.40
CA ALA A 115 -6.93 18.69 1.43
C ALA A 115 -8.39 19.12 1.65
N MET A 116 -9.29 18.17 1.95
CA MET A 116 -10.69 18.45 2.32
C MET A 116 -10.76 19.32 3.58
N LYS A 117 -10.00 18.93 4.61
CA LYS A 117 -9.89 19.68 5.87
C LYS A 117 -9.54 21.14 5.63
N LYS A 118 -8.53 21.38 4.78
CA LYS A 118 -8.04 22.72 4.44
C LYS A 118 -9.04 23.52 3.59
N LYS A 119 -9.62 22.91 2.54
CA LYS A 119 -10.53 23.59 1.60
C LYS A 119 -11.81 24.05 2.30
N TYR A 120 -12.40 23.18 3.10
CA TYR A 120 -13.71 23.44 3.73
C TYR A 120 -13.58 24.00 5.15
N ASN A 121 -12.35 24.18 5.66
CA ASN A 121 -12.05 24.66 7.00
C ASN A 121 -12.79 23.86 8.10
N ILE A 122 -12.84 22.53 7.93
CA ILE A 122 -13.50 21.62 8.86
C ILE A 122 -12.42 21.07 9.80
N ASN A 123 -12.58 21.22 11.11
CA ASN A 123 -11.65 20.65 12.07
C ASN A 123 -12.10 19.24 12.49
N PHE A 124 -11.53 18.22 11.86
CA PHE A 124 -11.66 16.82 12.29
C PHE A 124 -10.27 16.19 12.49
N ARG A 125 -10.24 15.10 13.27
CA ARG A 125 -9.05 14.26 13.44
C ARG A 125 -9.11 13.12 12.44
N ILE A 126 -8.02 12.89 11.73
CA ILE A 126 -7.86 11.72 10.86
C ILE A 126 -7.33 10.60 11.73
N ASP A 127 -8.01 9.46 11.74
CA ASP A 127 -7.50 8.24 12.33
C ASP A 127 -6.76 7.46 11.23
N GLU A 128 -5.43 7.54 11.23
CA GLU A 128 -4.58 6.92 10.21
C GLU A 128 -4.52 5.39 10.29
N GLU A 129 -4.88 4.81 11.44
CA GLU A 129 -4.92 3.36 11.64
C GLU A 129 -6.32 2.79 11.40
N GLY A 130 -7.34 3.65 11.43
CA GLY A 130 -8.72 3.30 11.16
C GLY A 130 -9.05 3.09 9.67
N ASP A 131 -10.34 2.91 9.41
CA ASP A 131 -10.87 2.79 8.05
C ASP A 131 -10.90 4.17 7.37
N LEU A 132 -9.93 4.40 6.49
CA LEU A 132 -9.82 5.64 5.73
C LEU A 132 -10.91 5.79 4.68
N ASP A 133 -11.46 4.69 4.13
CA ASP A 133 -12.54 4.77 3.14
C ASP A 133 -13.82 5.27 3.80
N ALA A 134 -14.17 4.71 4.96
CA ALA A 134 -15.31 5.18 5.74
C ALA A 134 -15.16 6.64 6.18
N GLN A 135 -13.94 7.06 6.54
CA GLN A 135 -13.67 8.47 6.88
C GLN A 135 -13.88 9.39 5.66
N ILE A 136 -13.39 9.01 4.48
CA ILE A 136 -13.59 9.76 3.24
C ILE A 136 -15.08 9.90 2.90
N ASP A 137 -15.85 8.82 3.02
CA ASP A 137 -17.29 8.84 2.74
C ASP A 137 -18.04 9.75 3.71
N ASN A 138 -17.73 9.66 5.00
CA ASN A 138 -18.35 10.50 6.03
C ASN A 138 -18.06 11.99 5.81
N ILE A 139 -16.82 12.35 5.47
CA ILE A 139 -16.44 13.74 5.23
C ILE A 139 -17.02 14.27 3.94
N SER A 140 -17.07 13.43 2.91
CA SER A 140 -17.75 13.73 1.64
C SER A 140 -19.22 14.07 1.88
N LEU A 141 -19.92 13.24 2.67
CA LEU A 141 -21.32 13.47 3.03
C LEU A 141 -21.48 14.78 3.81
N LEU A 142 -20.65 15.02 4.84
CA LEU A 142 -20.68 16.24 5.63
C LEU A 142 -20.50 17.48 4.75
N VAL A 143 -19.55 17.46 3.81
CA VAL A 143 -19.32 18.57 2.88
C VAL A 143 -20.52 18.82 1.97
N GLN A 144 -21.19 17.78 1.49
CA GLN A 144 -22.40 17.90 0.70
C GLN A 144 -23.54 18.55 1.51
N GLU A 145 -23.76 18.10 2.74
CA GLU A 145 -24.78 18.65 3.64
C GLU A 145 -24.52 20.13 3.97
N LEU A 146 -23.27 20.47 4.31
CA LEU A 146 -22.89 21.86 4.59
C LEU A 146 -23.07 22.76 3.36
N THR A 147 -22.77 22.23 2.17
CA THR A 147 -22.96 22.97 0.91
C THR A 147 -24.44 23.21 0.63
N ALA A 148 -25.29 22.20 0.80
CA ALA A 148 -26.73 22.32 0.65
C ALA A 148 -27.32 23.31 1.67
N PHE A 149 -26.90 23.23 2.93
CA PHE A 149 -27.32 24.16 3.97
C PHE A 149 -26.95 25.60 3.63
N LYS A 150 -25.72 25.85 3.16
CA LYS A 150 -25.28 27.19 2.73
C LYS A 150 -26.14 27.73 1.59
N GLN A 151 -26.49 26.90 0.61
CA GLN A 151 -27.39 27.29 -0.49
C GLN A 151 -28.79 27.65 0.01
N MET A 152 -29.35 26.85 0.93
CA MET A 152 -30.65 27.12 1.55
C MET A 152 -30.65 28.45 2.32
N VAL A 153 -29.63 28.72 3.13
CA VAL A 153 -29.50 29.98 3.88
C VAL A 153 -29.38 31.17 2.93
N ASN A 154 -28.59 31.06 1.86
CA ASN A 154 -28.48 32.11 0.86
C ASN A 154 -29.81 32.38 0.15
N ALA A 155 -30.56 31.34 -0.21
CA ALA A 155 -31.89 31.48 -0.80
C ALA A 155 -32.87 32.17 0.16
N ARG A 156 -32.87 31.76 1.44
CA ARG A 156 -33.68 32.40 2.49
C ARG A 156 -33.34 33.88 2.65
N ASN A 157 -32.06 34.23 2.67
CA ASN A 157 -31.63 35.64 2.81
C ASN A 157 -32.05 36.49 1.61
N ARG A 158 -31.95 35.95 0.39
CA ARG A 158 -32.46 36.61 -0.83
C ARG A 158 -33.97 36.83 -0.75
N PHE A 159 -34.73 35.82 -0.33
CA PHE A 159 -36.17 35.91 -0.18
C PHE A 159 -36.57 36.95 0.89
N ALA A 160 -35.91 36.93 2.05
CA ALA A 160 -36.13 37.94 3.09
C ALA A 160 -35.87 39.37 2.58
N GLY A 161 -34.78 39.58 1.84
CA GLY A 161 -34.48 40.86 1.19
C GLY A 161 -35.57 41.31 0.21
N GLN A 162 -36.10 40.39 -0.61
CA GLN A 162 -37.22 40.69 -1.51
C GLN A 162 -38.49 41.09 -0.75
N VAL A 163 -38.84 40.37 0.32
CA VAL A 163 -40.00 40.69 1.16
C VAL A 163 -39.86 42.09 1.78
N ILE A 164 -38.69 42.42 2.32
CA ILE A 164 -38.42 43.74 2.91
C ILE A 164 -38.56 44.84 1.85
N ASN A 165 -37.92 44.67 0.69
CA ASN A 165 -37.97 45.65 -0.40
C ASN A 165 -39.40 45.87 -0.93
N ASN A 166 -40.14 44.79 -1.14
CA ASN A 166 -41.54 44.86 -1.59
C ASN A 166 -42.43 45.55 -0.55
N THR A 167 -42.22 45.27 0.74
CA THR A 167 -42.97 45.90 1.84
C THR A 167 -42.69 47.40 1.91
N LEU A 168 -41.42 47.82 1.80
CA LEU A 168 -41.03 49.23 1.78
C LEU A 168 -41.61 49.94 0.55
N ALA A 169 -41.49 49.35 -0.64
CA ALA A 169 -42.05 49.89 -1.87
C ALA A 169 -43.58 50.09 -1.77
N GLN A 170 -44.27 49.13 -1.17
CA GLN A 170 -45.72 49.21 -0.94
C GLN A 170 -46.08 50.35 0.03
N ARG A 171 -45.30 50.55 1.11
CA ARG A 171 -45.50 51.69 2.03
C ARG A 171 -45.32 53.02 1.32
N TYR A 172 -44.23 53.22 0.59
CA TYR A 172 -43.99 54.45 -0.17
C TYR A 172 -45.09 54.72 -1.20
N LYS A 173 -45.53 53.67 -1.92
CA LYS A 173 -46.65 53.78 -2.86
C LYS A 173 -47.93 54.24 -2.16
N ASN A 174 -48.24 53.69 -0.99
CA ASN A 174 -49.41 54.09 -0.21
C ASN A 174 -49.33 55.54 0.30
N GLU A 175 -48.16 55.99 0.78
CA GLU A 175 -47.94 57.38 1.21
C GLU A 175 -48.08 58.38 0.07
N LEU A 176 -47.55 58.06 -1.11
CA LEU A 176 -47.72 58.86 -2.32
C LEU A 176 -49.20 59.01 -2.74
N TYR A 177 -49.97 57.92 -2.66
CA TYR A 177 -51.41 57.98 -2.96
C TYR A 177 -52.20 58.76 -1.91
N ALA A 178 -51.86 58.63 -0.63
CA ALA A 178 -52.49 59.40 0.45
C ALA A 178 -52.23 60.91 0.29
N SER A 179 -50.99 61.28 -0.03
CA SER A 179 -50.60 62.69 -0.23
C SER A 179 -51.23 63.33 -1.46
N ARG A 180 -51.60 62.57 -2.50
CA ARG A 180 -52.30 63.06 -3.70
C ARG A 180 -53.82 63.22 -3.52
N ARG A 181 -54.40 62.70 -2.44
CA ARG A 181 -55.84 62.80 -2.14
C ARG A 181 -56.18 63.94 -1.18
N MET A 182 -55.17 64.60 -0.60
CA MET A 182 -55.32 65.89 0.08
C MET A 182 -55.12 67.02 -0.93
#